data_AF-A0A942N7I1-F1
#
_entry.id   AF-A0A942N7I1-F1
#
_cell.length_a   1.000
_cell.length_b   1.000
_cell.length_c   1.000
_cell.angle_alpha   90.00
_cell.angle_beta   90.00
_cell.angle_gamma   90.00
#
_symmetry.space_group_name_H-M   'P 1'
#
loop_
_entity.id
_entity.type
_entity.pdbx_description
1 polymer ?
#
loop_
_entity_poly.entity_id
_entity_poly.type
_entity_poly.pdbx_seq_one_letter_code
_entity_poly.pdbx_strand_id
1 'polypeptide(L)'
;MLPLIFTALVGVIIFTAFIIIIHNKPDFWFWLFLNLYFDPGGYIRGYLGGALIGPLNMSDIFIVGIVICLISARVNWNLIGKDKLFVNFLSMLIIFGVYHFVIFGGIVPYYKDDLNYFSFLIKNRIYIYGIIIFVSVYAFALRNLNYYYTITLSVGIICLTAYWITLTTGINLIPVVELKRYSGKVDTGMTRLGIYSFGIFYQLFLLALICFLLTQKEKIKLYYKTWLYYGGILMVMTALVSLTRRLQIDILASVLLVIILIVYLYGLEKLFKPLKLVLPIILIVIAMLFTLPEYTDHIVKTGEDTFSILFTGEDAGGVEEYRVKGTGDLEIVKNLIGDNLFFGNGFSHIDWGNENGITSTRGDKFAVAWDAAEEVPIYFSLFAYGIAGVILIALLYVFLIKLSFNLLKKIKMHYAINLKEPLILLFSIYFLSSVAKMFTSNLYQLGSAFFATNLSSTAVLIGIGFALYSKIFFDLVQGIQNNIRYSFK
;
A
#
# COMPACT_ATOMS: atom_id res chain seq x y z
N MET A 1 -15.93 -35.79 26.13
CA MET A 1 -16.76 -34.57 26.23
C MET A 1 -16.21 -33.55 27.23
N LEU A 2 -15.88 -33.93 28.47
CA LEU A 2 -15.34 -33.01 29.50
C LEU A 2 -14.14 -32.15 29.03
N PRO A 3 -13.14 -32.70 28.30
CA PRO A 3 -12.00 -31.91 27.81
C PRO A 3 -12.43 -30.85 26.78
N LEU A 4 -13.38 -31.18 25.91
CA LEU A 4 -13.89 -30.27 24.87
C LEU A 4 -14.65 -29.09 25.48
N ILE A 5 -15.48 -29.36 26.51
CA ILE A 5 -16.21 -28.33 27.25
C ILE A 5 -15.23 -27.43 28.01
N PHE A 6 -14.20 -28.00 28.63
CA PHE A 6 -13.16 -27.24 29.32
C PHE A 6 -12.38 -26.34 28.34
N THR A 7 -11.95 -26.86 27.19
CA THR A 7 -11.27 -26.07 26.15
C THR A 7 -12.17 -24.95 25.61
N ALA A 8 -13.46 -25.23 25.38
CA ALA A 8 -14.42 -24.22 24.95
C ALA A 8 -14.60 -23.12 26.01
N LEU A 9 -14.72 -23.49 27.29
CA LEU A 9 -14.86 -22.54 28.39
C LEU A 9 -13.62 -21.64 28.53
N VAL A 10 -12.41 -22.22 28.48
CA VAL A 10 -11.15 -21.47 28.49
C VAL A 10 -11.07 -20.53 27.28
N GLY A 11 -11.47 -20.99 26.09
CA GLY A 11 -11.53 -20.17 24.88
C GLY A 11 -12.46 -18.97 25.03
N VAL A 12 -13.66 -19.16 25.61
CA VAL A 12 -14.61 -18.08 25.89
C VAL A 12 -14.03 -17.09 26.91
N ILE A 13 -13.36 -17.57 27.96
CA ILE A 13 -12.72 -16.69 28.96
C ILE A 13 -11.63 -15.83 28.31
N ILE A 14 -10.75 -16.44 27.52
CA ILE A 14 -9.66 -15.72 26.81
C ILE A 14 -10.26 -14.69 25.84
N PHE A 15 -11.26 -15.08 25.06
CA PHE A 15 -11.92 -14.19 24.11
C PHE A 15 -12.61 -13.01 24.81
N THR A 16 -13.28 -13.26 25.93
CA THR A 16 -13.95 -12.21 26.71
C THR A 16 -12.93 -11.26 27.35
N ALA A 17 -11.86 -11.80 27.94
CA ALA A 17 -10.77 -11.00 28.48
C ALA A 17 -10.13 -10.11 27.40
N PHE A 18 -9.95 -10.65 26.19
CA PHE A 18 -9.40 -9.92 25.06
C PHE A 18 -10.32 -8.79 24.60
N ILE A 19 -11.64 -9.01 24.55
CA ILE A 19 -12.62 -7.95 24.27
C ILE A 19 -12.54 -6.83 25.30
N ILE A 20 -12.42 -7.16 26.59
CA ILE A 20 -12.28 -6.16 27.67
C ILE A 20 -11.01 -5.32 27.47
N ILE A 21 -9.90 -5.98 27.12
CA ILE A 21 -8.62 -5.31 26.84
C ILE A 21 -8.75 -4.36 25.63
N ILE A 22 -9.41 -4.79 24.56
CA ILE A 22 -9.69 -3.95 23.39
C ILE A 22 -10.55 -2.75 23.77
N HIS A 23 -11.60 -2.98 24.58
CA HIS A 23 -12.54 -1.94 24.98
C HIS A 23 -11.86 -0.77 25.73
N ASN A 24 -10.81 -1.07 26.49
CA ASN A 24 -10.07 -0.06 27.25
C ASN A 24 -9.22 0.86 26.36
N LYS A 25 -8.69 0.36 25.22
CA LYS A 25 -7.80 1.12 24.32
C LYS A 25 -8.06 0.77 22.85
N PRO A 26 -9.27 1.03 22.32
CA PRO A 26 -9.66 0.55 20.99
C PRO A 26 -8.78 1.12 19.88
N ASP A 27 -8.34 2.37 20.00
CA ASP A 27 -7.47 3.04 19.02
C ASP A 27 -6.11 2.33 18.89
N PHE A 28 -5.47 1.97 20.01
CA PHE A 28 -4.19 1.25 20.00
C PHE A 28 -4.33 -0.11 19.31
N TRP A 29 -5.33 -0.89 19.72
CA TRP A 29 -5.55 -2.24 19.19
C TRP A 29 -5.96 -2.22 17.72
N PHE A 30 -6.76 -1.25 17.29
CA PHE A 30 -7.10 -1.06 15.88
C PHE A 30 -5.85 -0.92 15.02
N TRP A 31 -4.96 0.01 15.37
CA TRP A 31 -3.74 0.26 14.60
C TRP A 31 -2.76 -0.92 14.64
N LEU A 32 -2.75 -1.70 15.73
CA LEU A 32 -1.99 -2.94 15.84
C LEU A 32 -2.54 -4.03 14.92
N PHE A 33 -3.85 -4.32 14.96
CA PHE A 33 -4.47 -5.30 14.06
C PHE A 33 -4.32 -4.89 12.60
N LEU A 34 -4.44 -3.60 12.30
CA LEU A 34 -4.22 -3.10 10.96
C LEU A 34 -2.78 -3.39 10.51
N ASN A 35 -1.77 -3.13 11.33
CA ASN A 35 -0.40 -3.47 10.98
C ASN A 35 -0.23 -4.99 10.76
N LEU A 36 -0.74 -5.83 11.67
CA LEU A 36 -0.66 -7.28 11.57
C LEU A 36 -1.38 -7.85 10.34
N TYR A 37 -2.49 -7.23 9.91
CA TYR A 37 -3.22 -7.61 8.71
C TYR A 37 -2.36 -7.57 7.44
N PHE A 38 -1.44 -6.61 7.35
CA PHE A 38 -0.50 -6.51 6.22
C PHE A 38 0.74 -7.39 6.38
N ASP A 39 0.79 -8.25 7.40
CA ASP A 39 1.86 -9.22 7.65
C ASP A 39 3.26 -8.56 7.61
N PRO A 40 3.57 -7.67 8.55
CA PRO A 40 4.81 -6.90 8.52
C PRO A 40 5.99 -7.84 8.72
N GLY A 41 6.93 -7.85 7.78
CA GLY A 41 8.04 -8.80 7.75
C GLY A 41 7.71 -10.14 7.11
N GLY A 42 6.43 -10.44 6.86
CA GLY A 42 5.99 -11.66 6.20
C GLY A 42 6.00 -12.91 7.08
N TYR A 43 5.96 -12.77 8.42
CA TYR A 43 5.99 -13.90 9.34
C TYR A 43 4.84 -14.88 9.11
N ILE A 44 3.64 -14.38 8.81
CA ILE A 44 2.45 -15.20 8.67
C ILE A 44 2.51 -16.01 7.38
N ARG A 45 2.77 -15.38 6.25
CA ARG A 45 2.86 -16.09 4.97
C ARG A 45 4.16 -16.87 4.82
N GLY A 46 5.27 -16.30 5.27
CA GLY A 46 6.61 -16.87 5.12
C GLY A 46 6.93 -18.04 6.06
N TYR A 47 6.39 -18.06 7.28
CA TYR A 47 6.62 -19.17 8.22
C TYR A 47 5.37 -20.00 8.54
N LEU A 48 4.16 -19.41 8.52
CA LEU A 48 2.93 -20.10 8.91
C LEU A 48 2.06 -20.51 7.71
N GLY A 49 2.48 -20.25 6.47
CA GLY A 49 1.72 -20.57 5.24
C GLY A 49 0.48 -19.69 4.99
N GLY A 50 0.04 -18.90 5.98
CA GLY A 50 -1.06 -17.93 5.85
C GLY A 50 -2.47 -18.47 6.08
N ALA A 51 -2.69 -19.77 5.88
CA ALA A 51 -3.94 -20.45 6.22
C ALA A 51 -4.01 -20.75 7.73
N LEU A 52 -5.20 -20.61 8.32
CA LEU A 52 -5.46 -20.99 9.70
C LEU A 52 -6.10 -22.38 9.77
N ILE A 53 -7.34 -22.51 9.26
CA ILE A 53 -8.11 -23.76 9.21
C ILE A 53 -9.07 -23.69 8.00
N GLY A 54 -8.91 -24.61 7.05
CA GLY A 54 -9.75 -24.65 5.84
C GLY A 54 -9.68 -23.33 5.05
N PRO A 55 -10.81 -22.70 4.69
CA PRO A 55 -10.80 -21.44 3.95
C PRO A 55 -10.47 -20.20 4.81
N LEU A 56 -10.37 -20.35 6.14
CA LEU A 56 -10.08 -19.25 7.06
C LEU A 56 -8.58 -18.94 7.08
N ASN A 57 -8.24 -17.67 6.88
CA ASN A 57 -6.88 -17.15 6.92
C ASN A 57 -6.67 -16.27 8.15
N MET A 58 -5.41 -16.06 8.52
CA MET A 58 -5.02 -15.14 9.60
C MET A 58 -5.52 -13.71 9.38
N SER A 59 -5.60 -13.27 8.11
CA SER A 59 -6.20 -11.97 7.74
C SER A 59 -7.62 -11.80 8.26
N ASP A 60 -8.40 -12.89 8.32
CA ASP A 60 -9.81 -12.86 8.68
C ASP A 60 -9.95 -12.57 10.19
N ILE A 61 -9.05 -13.12 11.00
CA ILE A 61 -8.96 -12.85 12.45
C ILE A 61 -8.64 -11.37 12.69
N PHE A 62 -7.67 -10.81 11.97
CA PHE A 62 -7.33 -9.39 12.15
C PHE A 62 -8.47 -8.46 11.71
N ILE A 63 -9.23 -8.83 10.68
CA ILE A 63 -10.42 -8.07 10.27
C ILE A 63 -11.50 -8.13 11.34
N VAL A 64 -11.74 -9.30 11.96
CA VAL A 64 -12.65 -9.41 13.11
C VAL A 64 -12.16 -8.50 14.26
N GLY A 65 -10.86 -8.50 14.55
CA GLY A 65 -10.25 -7.59 15.53
C GLY A 65 -10.50 -6.11 15.20
N ILE A 66 -10.32 -5.70 13.94
CA ILE A 66 -10.60 -4.34 13.46
C ILE A 66 -12.08 -3.97 13.69
N VAL A 67 -13.02 -4.86 13.36
CA VAL A 67 -14.46 -4.64 13.57
C VAL A 67 -14.80 -4.53 15.05
N ILE A 68 -14.23 -5.37 15.91
CA ILE A 68 -14.43 -5.29 17.37
C ILE A 68 -13.90 -3.96 17.91
N CYS A 69 -12.74 -3.50 17.44
CA CYS A 69 -12.21 -2.18 17.81
C CYS A 69 -13.16 -1.06 17.37
N LEU A 70 -13.70 -1.12 16.15
CA LEU A 70 -14.62 -0.13 15.60
C LEU A 70 -15.91 -0.03 16.43
N ILE A 71 -16.49 -1.17 16.82
CA ILE A 71 -17.66 -1.24 17.71
C ILE A 71 -17.31 -0.67 19.10
N SER A 72 -16.16 -1.09 19.66
CA SER A 72 -15.70 -0.67 20.98
C SER A 72 -15.40 0.83 21.07
N ALA A 73 -14.95 1.44 19.97
CA ALA A 73 -14.63 2.86 19.90
C ALA A 73 -15.86 3.79 19.98
N ARG A 74 -17.08 3.24 19.86
CA ARG A 74 -18.35 4.00 19.88
C ARG A 74 -18.33 5.20 18.92
N VAL A 75 -17.93 4.94 17.68
CA VAL A 75 -17.79 5.96 16.64
C VAL A 75 -19.11 6.69 16.39
N ASN A 76 -19.06 8.03 16.31
CA ASN A 76 -20.23 8.84 15.98
C ASN A 76 -20.52 8.80 14.47
N TRP A 77 -21.30 7.81 14.05
CA TRP A 77 -21.68 7.62 12.65
C TRP A 77 -22.45 8.80 12.04
N ASN A 78 -23.18 9.57 12.86
CA ASN A 78 -23.88 10.76 12.39
C ASN A 78 -22.92 11.86 11.94
N LEU A 79 -21.73 11.97 12.56
CA LEU A 79 -20.70 12.91 12.11
C LEU A 79 -20.08 12.43 10.79
N ILE A 80 -19.76 11.15 10.69
CA ILE A 80 -19.20 10.53 9.47
C ILE A 80 -20.15 10.70 8.29
N GLY A 81 -21.46 10.48 8.50
CA GLY A 81 -22.49 10.64 7.47
C GLY A 81 -22.66 12.07 6.96
N LYS A 82 -22.15 13.09 7.69
CA LYS A 82 -22.18 14.49 7.24
C LYS A 82 -21.06 14.83 6.26
N ASP A 83 -19.98 14.05 6.22
CA ASP A 83 -18.92 14.25 5.23
C ASP A 83 -19.38 13.71 3.86
N LYS A 84 -19.99 14.60 3.07
CA LYS A 84 -20.50 14.27 1.73
C LYS A 84 -19.42 13.74 0.80
N LEU A 85 -18.18 14.21 0.91
CA LEU A 85 -17.11 13.77 0.03
C LEU A 85 -16.77 12.30 0.33
N PHE A 86 -16.61 11.96 1.62
CA PHE A 86 -16.38 10.60 2.08
C PHE A 86 -17.55 9.66 1.73
N VAL A 87 -18.79 10.05 2.04
CA VAL A 87 -19.97 9.23 1.77
C VAL A 87 -20.16 8.96 0.28
N ASN A 88 -19.95 9.97 -0.57
CA ASN A 88 -20.05 9.80 -2.02
C ASN A 88 -18.98 8.85 -2.55
N PHE A 89 -17.74 8.96 -2.06
CA PHE A 89 -16.67 8.05 -2.43
C PHE A 89 -16.95 6.62 -1.97
N LEU A 90 -17.39 6.43 -0.72
CA LEU A 90 -17.78 5.13 -0.19
C LEU A 90 -18.91 4.50 -1.01
N SER A 91 -19.90 5.30 -1.39
CA SER A 91 -21.01 4.85 -2.23
C SER A 91 -20.52 4.37 -3.59
N MET A 92 -19.62 5.12 -4.24
CA MET A 92 -19.00 4.70 -5.50
C MET A 92 -18.14 3.45 -5.35
N LEU A 93 -17.43 3.30 -4.23
CA LEU A 93 -16.65 2.10 -3.94
C LEU A 93 -17.55 0.89 -3.75
N ILE A 94 -18.70 1.04 -3.09
CA ILE A 94 -19.71 -0.02 -2.96
C ILE A 94 -20.32 -0.36 -4.32
N ILE A 95 -20.65 0.63 -5.16
CA ILE A 95 -21.14 0.40 -6.53
C ILE A 95 -20.12 -0.39 -7.34
N PHE A 96 -18.84 -0.02 -7.26
CA PHE A 96 -17.77 -0.77 -7.90
C PHE A 96 -17.62 -2.18 -7.31
N GLY A 97 -17.83 -2.35 -6.00
CA GLY A 97 -17.86 -3.67 -5.35
C GLY A 97 -19.01 -4.55 -5.85
N VAL A 98 -20.21 -4.00 -6.02
CA VAL A 98 -21.33 -4.71 -6.63
C VAL A 98 -20.99 -5.11 -8.07
N TYR A 99 -20.38 -4.22 -8.84
CA TYR A 99 -19.87 -4.57 -10.17
C TYR A 99 -18.86 -5.73 -10.12
N HIS A 100 -17.88 -5.65 -9.20
CA HIS A 100 -16.85 -6.67 -9.02
C HIS A 100 -17.43 -8.05 -8.68
N PHE A 101 -18.35 -8.10 -7.72
CA PHE A 101 -18.90 -9.37 -7.25
C PHE A 101 -20.02 -9.94 -8.13
N VAL A 102 -20.84 -9.09 -8.74
CA VAL A 102 -21.99 -9.54 -9.54
C VAL A 102 -21.60 -9.69 -11.00
N ILE A 103 -21.06 -8.64 -11.63
CA ILE A 103 -20.76 -8.66 -13.06
C ILE A 103 -19.47 -9.43 -13.32
N PHE A 104 -18.36 -8.99 -12.72
CA PHE A 104 -17.03 -9.54 -12.97
C PHE A 104 -16.88 -10.97 -12.43
N GLY A 105 -17.34 -11.25 -11.21
CA GLY A 105 -17.22 -12.56 -10.58
C GLY A 105 -18.35 -13.56 -10.85
N GLY A 106 -19.54 -13.08 -11.22
CA GLY A 106 -20.74 -13.90 -11.35
C GLY A 106 -21.19 -14.05 -12.80
N ILE A 107 -21.68 -12.96 -13.39
CA ILE A 107 -22.32 -12.97 -14.71
C ILE A 107 -21.33 -13.31 -15.83
N VAL A 108 -20.17 -12.65 -15.87
CA VAL A 108 -19.19 -12.88 -16.95
C VAL A 108 -18.65 -14.32 -16.93
N PRO A 109 -18.23 -14.91 -15.80
CA PRO A 109 -17.81 -16.30 -15.75
C PRO A 109 -18.93 -17.30 -16.05
N TYR A 110 -20.18 -16.99 -15.66
CA TYR A 110 -21.35 -17.83 -15.98
C TYR A 110 -21.57 -17.99 -17.49
N TYR A 111 -21.53 -16.89 -18.25
CA TYR A 111 -21.67 -16.95 -19.72
C TYR A 111 -20.47 -17.61 -20.43
N LYS A 112 -19.40 -17.88 -19.70
CA LYS A 112 -18.13 -18.42 -20.20
C LYS A 112 -17.87 -19.84 -19.69
N ASP A 113 -18.87 -20.47 -19.08
CA ASP A 113 -18.82 -21.82 -18.51
C ASP A 113 -17.65 -22.04 -17.51
N ASP A 114 -17.21 -21.00 -16.80
CA ASP A 114 -16.11 -21.03 -15.82
C ASP A 114 -16.56 -20.53 -14.42
N LEU A 115 -17.85 -20.64 -14.11
CA LEU A 115 -18.38 -20.13 -12.84
C LEU A 115 -18.03 -21.05 -11.67
N ASN A 116 -17.06 -20.63 -10.86
CA ASN A 116 -16.89 -21.11 -9.48
C ASN A 116 -17.07 -19.95 -8.49
N TYR A 117 -18.33 -19.58 -8.27
CA TYR A 117 -18.66 -18.38 -7.51
C TYR A 117 -18.21 -18.45 -6.04
N PHE A 118 -18.32 -19.62 -5.40
CA PHE A 118 -17.93 -19.78 -4.00
C PHE A 118 -16.43 -19.57 -3.80
N SER A 119 -15.59 -20.20 -4.64
CA SER A 119 -14.14 -19.98 -4.60
C SER A 119 -13.77 -18.54 -4.97
N PHE A 120 -14.49 -17.93 -5.92
CA PHE A 120 -14.35 -16.51 -6.24
C PHE A 120 -14.60 -15.63 -5.01
N LEU A 121 -15.70 -15.85 -4.28
CA LEU A 121 -16.05 -15.10 -3.07
C LEU A 121 -14.98 -15.24 -1.99
N ILE A 122 -14.52 -16.46 -1.71
CA ILE A 122 -13.47 -16.70 -0.71
C ILE A 122 -12.22 -15.93 -1.08
N LYS A 123 -11.75 -15.98 -2.34
CA LYS A 123 -10.50 -15.32 -2.74
C LYS A 123 -10.64 -13.80 -2.79
N ASN A 124 -11.78 -13.31 -3.25
CA ASN A 124 -12.04 -11.88 -3.40
C ASN A 124 -12.58 -11.22 -2.13
N ARG A 125 -12.73 -11.94 -1.01
CA ARG A 125 -13.14 -11.36 0.29
C ARG A 125 -12.26 -10.20 0.75
N ILE A 126 -11.01 -10.16 0.30
CA ILE A 126 -10.05 -9.08 0.55
C ILE A 126 -10.60 -7.74 0.03
N TYR A 127 -11.42 -7.75 -1.02
CA TYR A 127 -12.12 -6.55 -1.47
C TYR A 127 -13.06 -5.99 -0.39
N ILE A 128 -13.86 -6.85 0.24
CA ILE A 128 -14.75 -6.44 1.35
C ILE A 128 -13.91 -5.95 2.53
N TYR A 129 -12.78 -6.60 2.80
CA TYR A 129 -11.82 -6.16 3.82
C TYR A 129 -11.28 -4.75 3.53
N GLY A 130 -10.99 -4.45 2.27
CA GLY A 130 -10.61 -3.11 1.82
C GLY A 130 -11.66 -2.05 2.15
N ILE A 131 -12.96 -2.34 1.97
CA ILE A 131 -14.05 -1.42 2.36
C ILE A 131 -14.09 -1.24 3.88
N ILE A 132 -14.01 -2.33 4.65
CA ILE A 132 -14.00 -2.28 6.13
C ILE A 132 -12.80 -1.47 6.63
N ILE A 133 -11.62 -1.71 6.07
CA ILE A 133 -10.39 -0.97 6.37
C ILE A 133 -10.56 0.50 6.02
N PHE A 134 -11.09 0.84 4.83
CA PHE A 134 -11.29 2.22 4.42
C PHE A 134 -12.14 3.01 5.43
N VAL A 135 -13.30 2.46 5.81
CA VAL A 135 -14.21 3.08 6.79
C VAL A 135 -13.56 3.18 8.17
N SER A 136 -12.89 2.11 8.61
CA SER A 136 -12.26 2.07 9.94
C SER A 136 -11.08 3.03 10.03
N VAL A 137 -10.20 3.04 9.04
CA VAL A 137 -9.05 3.94 8.98
C VAL A 137 -9.52 5.39 8.98
N TYR A 138 -10.54 5.74 8.20
CA TYR A 138 -11.11 7.10 8.25
C TYR A 138 -11.57 7.47 9.67
N ALA A 139 -12.36 6.60 10.32
CA ALA A 139 -12.89 6.85 11.65
C ALA A 139 -11.79 6.99 12.73
N PHE A 140 -10.77 6.13 12.72
CA PHE A 140 -9.69 6.18 13.70
C PHE A 140 -8.66 7.27 13.40
N ALA A 141 -8.40 7.59 12.12
CA ALA A 141 -7.51 8.69 11.74
C ALA A 141 -8.09 10.07 12.11
N LEU A 142 -9.42 10.23 12.08
CA LEU A 142 -10.10 11.43 12.59
C LEU A 142 -9.88 11.63 14.09
N ARG A 143 -9.81 10.54 14.86
CA ARG A 143 -9.56 10.58 16.31
C ARG A 143 -8.10 10.91 16.60
N ASN A 144 -7.18 10.06 16.14
CA ASN A 144 -5.76 10.21 16.46
C ASN A 144 -4.83 9.43 15.53
N LEU A 145 -3.87 10.13 14.90
CA LEU A 145 -2.79 9.53 14.10
C LEU A 145 -1.54 9.15 14.91
N ASN A 146 -1.45 9.53 16.19
CA ASN A 146 -0.28 9.22 17.03
C ASN A 146 -0.05 7.71 17.10
N TYR A 147 -1.10 6.93 17.40
CA TYR A 147 -0.99 5.47 17.51
C TYR A 147 -0.61 4.83 16.17
N TYR A 148 -1.18 5.29 15.06
CA TYR A 148 -0.79 4.84 13.72
C TYR A 148 0.70 5.05 13.49
N TYR A 149 1.18 6.26 13.75
CA TYR A 149 2.58 6.63 13.58
C TYR A 149 3.49 5.78 14.47
N THR A 150 3.22 5.71 15.78
CA THR A 150 4.10 5.01 16.73
C THR A 150 4.13 3.51 16.47
N ILE A 151 2.98 2.87 16.23
CA ILE A 151 2.92 1.43 16.01
C ILE A 151 3.60 1.05 14.70
N THR A 152 3.29 1.76 13.61
CA THR A 152 3.92 1.48 12.31
C THR A 152 5.42 1.73 12.33
N LEU A 153 5.88 2.76 13.06
CA LEU A 153 7.29 3.03 13.27
C LEU A 153 7.98 1.92 14.07
N SER A 154 7.42 1.52 15.21
CA SER A 154 8.00 0.47 16.05
C SER A 154 8.06 -0.87 15.32
N VAL A 155 6.95 -1.28 14.68
CA VAL A 155 6.89 -2.53 13.89
C VAL A 155 7.91 -2.48 12.75
N GLY A 156 7.95 -1.38 11.99
CA GLY A 156 8.87 -1.24 10.87
C GLY A 156 10.33 -1.30 11.29
N ILE A 157 10.72 -0.64 12.39
CA ILE A 157 12.08 -0.72 12.91
C ILE A 157 12.43 -2.15 13.33
N ILE A 158 11.54 -2.82 14.07
CA ILE A 158 11.78 -4.19 14.52
C ILE A 158 12.00 -5.11 13.31
N CYS A 159 11.13 -5.06 12.30
CA CYS A 159 11.24 -5.88 11.09
C CYS A 159 12.49 -5.53 10.27
N LEU A 160 12.77 -4.25 10.04
CA LEU A 160 13.93 -3.83 9.25
C LEU A 160 15.25 -4.17 9.96
N THR A 161 15.34 -4.00 11.28
CA THR A 161 16.52 -4.39 12.05
C THR A 161 16.69 -5.92 12.05
N ALA A 162 15.62 -6.69 12.25
CA ALA A 162 15.67 -8.15 12.16
C ALA A 162 16.11 -8.64 10.78
N TYR A 163 15.66 -7.98 9.71
CA TYR A 163 16.09 -8.25 8.34
C TYR A 163 17.59 -8.03 8.15
N TRP A 164 18.12 -6.88 8.59
CA TRP A 164 19.54 -6.60 8.47
C TRP A 164 20.41 -7.51 9.32
N ILE A 165 19.97 -7.89 10.53
CA ILE A 165 20.64 -8.93 11.33
C ILE A 165 20.62 -10.26 10.57
N THR A 166 19.49 -10.66 9.98
CA THR A 166 19.38 -11.90 9.21
C THR A 166 20.35 -11.93 8.04
N LEU A 167 20.43 -10.84 7.26
CA LEU A 167 21.36 -10.74 6.13
C LEU A 167 22.83 -10.78 6.54
N THR A 168 23.19 -10.13 7.65
CA THR A 168 24.60 -9.98 8.06
C THR A 168 25.14 -11.14 8.88
N THR A 169 24.26 -11.82 9.63
CA THR A 169 24.67 -12.91 10.54
C THR A 169 24.26 -14.30 10.05
N GLY A 170 23.32 -14.38 9.10
CA GLY A 170 22.69 -15.63 8.67
C GLY A 170 21.68 -16.19 9.67
N ILE A 171 21.43 -15.54 10.81
CA ILE A 171 20.43 -15.97 11.78
C ILE A 171 19.04 -15.67 11.23
N ASN A 172 18.23 -16.70 10.99
CA ASN A 172 16.90 -16.58 10.40
C ASN A 172 15.88 -15.97 11.39
N LEU A 173 15.87 -14.64 11.53
CA LEU A 173 14.95 -13.90 12.41
C LEU A 173 13.68 -13.42 11.70
N ILE A 174 13.72 -13.29 10.37
CA ILE A 174 12.62 -12.85 9.51
C ILE A 174 12.70 -13.58 8.17
N PRO A 175 11.57 -13.90 7.50
CA PRO A 175 11.63 -14.60 6.24
C PRO A 175 12.18 -13.69 5.14
N VAL A 176 13.27 -14.15 4.52
CA VAL A 176 13.93 -13.51 3.39
C VAL A 176 13.58 -14.27 2.12
N VAL A 177 13.23 -13.53 1.07
CA VAL A 177 12.95 -14.07 -0.25
C VAL A 177 14.18 -13.88 -1.12
N GLU A 178 14.68 -14.97 -1.68
CA GLU A 178 15.80 -14.98 -2.62
C GLU A 178 15.30 -15.32 -4.03
N LEU A 179 15.53 -14.42 -4.98
CA LEU A 179 15.14 -14.63 -6.38
C LEU A 179 16.32 -14.39 -7.30
N LYS A 180 16.69 -15.40 -8.09
CA LYS A 180 17.73 -15.23 -9.11
C LYS A 180 17.26 -14.24 -10.17
N ARG A 181 18.09 -13.24 -10.47
CA ARG A 181 17.85 -12.26 -11.52
C ARG A 181 18.54 -12.75 -12.79
N TYR A 182 17.75 -12.97 -13.84
CA TYR A 182 18.18 -13.58 -15.12
C TYR A 182 18.45 -15.09 -15.01
N SER A 183 17.41 -15.90 -14.76
CA SER A 183 17.47 -17.34 -15.00
C SER A 183 17.43 -17.61 -16.50
N GLY A 184 18.58 -17.86 -17.13
CA GLY A 184 18.68 -18.05 -18.58
C GLY A 184 20.12 -18.10 -19.09
N LYS A 185 20.30 -17.91 -20.41
CA LYS A 185 21.56 -18.14 -21.18
C LYS A 185 22.82 -17.41 -20.67
N VAL A 186 22.70 -16.47 -19.73
CA VAL A 186 23.83 -15.83 -19.05
C VAL A 186 23.52 -15.80 -17.56
N ASP A 187 24.03 -16.79 -16.82
CA ASP A 187 23.91 -16.79 -15.36
C ASP A 187 24.83 -15.69 -14.81
N THR A 188 24.25 -14.54 -14.47
CA THR A 188 25.01 -13.39 -13.96
C THR A 188 25.38 -13.53 -12.49
N GLY A 189 24.91 -14.60 -11.81
CA GLY A 189 25.09 -14.80 -10.36
C GLY A 189 24.28 -13.83 -9.48
N MET A 190 23.53 -12.89 -10.07
CA MET A 190 22.79 -11.87 -9.33
C MET A 190 21.57 -12.47 -8.62
N THR A 191 21.59 -12.43 -7.29
CA THR A 191 20.42 -12.81 -6.46
C THR A 191 19.75 -11.55 -5.92
N ARG A 192 18.43 -11.49 -5.96
CA ARG A 192 17.64 -10.44 -5.30
C ARG A 192 17.30 -10.92 -3.89
N LEU A 193 17.55 -10.08 -2.90
CA LEU A 193 17.16 -10.34 -1.52
C LEU A 193 16.09 -9.35 -1.09
N GLY A 194 14.93 -9.87 -0.70
CA GLY A 194 13.80 -9.07 -0.27
C GLY A 194 13.23 -9.53 1.06
N ILE A 195 12.59 -8.61 1.77
CA ILE A 195 11.67 -8.99 2.86
C ILE A 195 10.42 -9.58 2.21
N TYR A 196 9.91 -10.69 2.75
CA TYR A 196 8.72 -11.36 2.21
C TYR A 196 7.50 -10.41 2.14
N SER A 197 7.30 -9.56 3.14
CA SER A 197 6.30 -8.48 3.11
C SER A 197 6.76 -7.23 3.85
N PHE A 198 6.66 -6.07 3.20
CA PHE A 198 6.94 -4.77 3.81
C PHE A 198 5.79 -4.23 4.67
N GLY A 199 4.62 -4.85 4.61
CA GLY A 199 3.40 -4.35 5.23
C GLY A 199 3.13 -2.86 4.98
N ILE A 200 2.67 -2.14 6.01
CA ILE A 200 2.43 -0.68 5.95
C ILE A 200 3.73 0.13 6.11
N PHE A 201 4.76 -0.45 6.74
CA PHE A 201 5.97 0.29 7.13
C PHE A 201 6.86 0.69 5.94
N TYR A 202 6.53 0.25 4.71
CA TYR A 202 7.13 0.79 3.48
C TYR A 202 7.05 2.34 3.42
N GLN A 203 6.04 2.95 4.05
CA GLN A 203 5.90 4.41 4.11
C GLN A 203 6.98 5.15 4.91
N LEU A 204 7.77 4.44 5.73
CA LEU A 204 8.74 5.06 6.65
C LEU A 204 9.80 5.90 5.93
N PHE A 205 10.27 5.45 4.76
CA PHE A 205 11.19 6.24 3.93
C PHE A 205 10.60 7.61 3.60
N LEU A 206 9.37 7.62 3.09
CA LEU A 206 8.73 8.85 2.62
C LEU A 206 8.42 9.79 3.79
N LEU A 207 7.94 9.25 4.91
CA LEU A 207 7.71 10.03 6.13
C LEU A 207 9.02 10.61 6.69
N ALA A 208 10.11 9.83 6.70
CA ALA A 208 11.42 10.31 7.15
C ALA A 208 11.93 11.46 6.26
N LEU A 209 11.79 11.33 4.94
CA LEU A 209 12.16 12.36 3.98
C LEU A 209 11.38 13.66 4.19
N ILE A 210 10.04 13.57 4.31
CA ILE A 210 9.19 14.74 4.53
C ILE A 210 9.57 15.41 5.86
N CYS A 211 9.73 14.63 6.93
CA CYS A 211 10.14 15.15 8.24
C CYS A 211 11.51 15.85 8.16
N PHE A 212 12.47 15.26 7.46
CA PHE A 212 13.81 15.83 7.26
C PHE A 212 13.74 17.18 6.55
N LEU A 213 13.05 17.24 5.42
CA LEU A 213 12.92 18.45 4.60
C LEU A 213 12.20 19.58 5.34
N LEU A 214 11.11 19.27 6.03
CA LEU A 214 10.39 20.26 6.82
C LEU A 214 11.22 20.77 8.00
N THR A 215 12.03 19.92 8.62
CA THR A 215 12.92 20.30 9.75
C THR A 215 13.98 21.32 9.35
N GLN A 216 14.39 21.36 8.07
CA GLN A 216 15.39 22.35 7.60
C GLN A 216 14.87 23.79 7.69
N LYS A 217 13.55 23.98 7.64
CA LYS A 217 12.90 25.31 7.73
C LYS A 217 12.33 25.55 9.11
N GLU A 218 11.59 24.58 9.65
CA GLU A 218 10.79 24.73 10.86
C GLU A 218 11.24 23.74 11.94
N LYS A 219 11.24 24.16 13.20
CA LYS A 219 11.54 23.25 14.32
C LYS A 219 10.34 22.33 14.60
N ILE A 220 10.18 21.29 13.79
CA ILE A 220 9.17 20.25 14.00
C ILE A 220 9.51 19.42 15.23
N LYS A 221 8.59 19.47 16.21
CA LYS A 221 8.59 18.62 17.41
C LYS A 221 7.77 17.36 17.15
N LEU A 222 8.43 16.32 16.66
CA LEU A 222 7.83 15.00 16.45
C LEU A 222 8.39 14.01 17.48
N TYR A 223 7.51 13.30 18.18
CA TYR A 223 7.93 12.20 19.05
C TYR A 223 8.63 11.12 18.22
N TYR A 224 9.68 10.48 18.76
CA TYR A 224 10.43 9.43 18.06
C TYR A 224 11.04 9.84 16.69
N LYS A 225 11.28 11.13 16.47
CA LYS A 225 11.91 11.65 15.25
C LYS A 225 13.20 10.94 14.84
N THR A 226 14.09 10.66 15.79
CA THR A 226 15.35 9.94 15.53
C THR A 226 15.11 8.52 15.05
N TRP A 227 14.14 7.84 15.65
CA TRP A 227 13.72 6.50 15.24
C TRP A 227 13.11 6.52 13.84
N LEU A 228 12.33 7.54 13.48
CA LEU A 228 11.83 7.71 12.11
C LEU A 228 12.97 7.83 11.09
N TYR A 229 14.01 8.62 11.39
CA TYR A 229 15.17 8.71 10.49
C TYR A 229 15.92 7.39 10.38
N TYR A 230 16.11 6.69 11.50
CA TYR A 230 16.72 5.36 11.50
C TYR A 230 15.93 4.37 10.64
N GLY A 231 14.61 4.27 10.83
CA GLY A 231 13.74 3.41 10.03
C GLY A 231 13.72 3.81 8.55
N GLY A 232 13.74 5.11 8.24
CA GLY A 232 13.83 5.60 6.87
C GLY A 232 15.13 5.22 6.17
N ILE A 233 16.27 5.29 6.87
CA ILE A 233 17.57 4.84 6.35
C ILE A 233 17.55 3.34 6.09
N LEU A 234 17.13 2.53 7.06
CA LEU A 234 17.05 1.08 6.90
C LEU A 234 16.15 0.69 5.72
N MET A 235 15.02 1.39 5.53
CA MET A 235 14.12 1.14 4.41
C MET A 235 14.78 1.42 3.05
N VAL A 236 15.58 2.50 2.94
CA VAL A 236 16.36 2.78 1.71
C VAL A 236 17.43 1.73 1.48
N MET A 237 18.12 1.28 2.53
CA MET A 237 19.11 0.22 2.38
C MET A 237 18.45 -1.08 1.90
N THR A 238 17.35 -1.49 2.54
CA THR A 238 16.60 -2.69 2.14
C THR A 238 16.09 -2.59 0.69
N ALA A 239 15.62 -1.40 0.31
CA ALA A 239 15.21 -1.11 -1.05
C ALA A 239 16.33 -1.31 -2.09
N LEU A 240 17.55 -0.87 -1.78
CA LEU A 240 18.71 -1.03 -2.66
C LEU A 240 19.13 -2.51 -2.79
N VAL A 241 19.16 -3.25 -1.68
CA VAL A 241 19.47 -4.69 -1.65
C VAL A 241 18.47 -5.54 -2.44
N SER A 242 17.20 -5.09 -2.53
CA SER A 242 16.20 -5.78 -3.35
C SER A 242 16.54 -5.85 -4.84
N LEU A 243 17.47 -5.00 -5.32
CA LEU A 243 17.86 -4.87 -6.73
C LEU A 243 16.65 -4.77 -7.67
N THR A 244 15.53 -4.21 -7.20
CA THR A 244 14.30 -4.09 -7.97
C THR A 244 14.26 -2.72 -8.65
N ARG A 245 14.41 -2.70 -9.99
CA ARG A 245 14.45 -1.45 -10.79
C ARG A 245 13.29 -0.50 -10.47
N ARG A 246 12.06 -1.03 -10.43
CA ARG A 246 10.84 -0.24 -10.12
C ARG A 246 10.95 0.46 -8.76
N LEU A 247 11.52 -0.22 -7.76
CA LEU A 247 11.63 0.31 -6.41
C LEU A 247 12.69 1.42 -6.31
N GLN A 248 13.76 1.34 -7.11
CA GLN A 248 14.75 2.41 -7.24
C GLN A 248 14.19 3.65 -7.94
N ILE A 249 13.47 3.47 -9.07
CA ILE A 249 12.75 4.56 -9.76
C ILE A 249 11.77 5.22 -8.79
N ASP A 250 11.05 4.41 -8.02
CA ASP A 250 10.07 4.87 -7.04
C ASP A 250 10.68 5.72 -5.94
N ILE A 251 11.88 5.40 -5.45
CA ILE A 251 12.60 6.23 -4.48
C ILE A 251 12.92 7.59 -5.08
N LEU A 252 13.50 7.62 -6.28
CA LEU A 252 13.88 8.87 -6.96
C LEU A 252 12.66 9.75 -7.25
N ALA A 253 11.59 9.16 -7.78
CA ALA A 253 10.34 9.84 -8.05
C ALA A 253 9.72 10.40 -6.75
N SER A 254 9.72 9.61 -5.67
CA SER A 254 9.21 10.05 -4.37
C SER A 254 9.99 11.25 -3.81
N VAL A 255 11.33 11.26 -3.96
CA VAL A 255 12.18 12.38 -3.56
C VAL A 255 11.80 13.64 -4.33
N LEU A 256 11.73 13.54 -5.66
CA LEU A 256 11.38 14.66 -6.53
C LEU A 256 9.99 15.23 -6.20
N LEU A 257 8.98 14.36 -6.09
CA LEU A 257 7.60 14.76 -5.80
C LEU A 257 7.46 15.44 -4.45
N VAL A 258 8.10 14.93 -3.40
CA VAL A 258 8.08 15.56 -2.08
C VAL A 258 8.76 16.93 -2.11
N ILE A 259 9.91 17.05 -2.81
CA ILE A 259 10.58 18.34 -2.97
C ILE A 259 9.66 19.33 -3.70
N ILE A 260 9.05 18.94 -4.82
CA ILE A 260 8.12 19.79 -5.58
C ILE A 260 6.95 20.24 -4.70
N LEU A 261 6.33 19.31 -3.96
CA LEU A 261 5.20 19.62 -3.07
C LEU A 261 5.61 20.57 -1.95
N ILE A 262 6.76 20.35 -1.31
CA ILE A 262 7.27 21.23 -0.26
C ILE A 262 7.71 22.58 -0.84
N VAL A 263 8.30 22.66 -2.03
CA VAL A 263 8.60 23.95 -2.66
C VAL A 263 7.32 24.71 -2.98
N TYR A 264 6.32 24.04 -3.55
CA TYR A 264 5.02 24.63 -3.87
C TYR A 264 4.25 25.13 -2.64
N LEU A 265 4.24 24.33 -1.57
CA LEU A 265 3.52 24.66 -0.34
C LEU A 265 4.23 25.75 0.48
N TYR A 266 5.57 25.84 0.40
CA TYR A 266 6.37 26.62 1.37
C TYR A 266 7.27 27.70 0.76
N GLY A 267 7.36 27.81 -0.57
CA GLY A 267 8.19 28.82 -1.25
C GLY A 267 9.67 28.73 -0.89
N LEU A 268 10.23 27.51 -0.87
CA LEU A 268 11.57 27.25 -0.35
C LEU A 268 12.64 27.37 -1.44
N GLU A 269 13.11 28.59 -1.69
CA GLU A 269 14.22 28.88 -2.63
C GLU A 269 15.54 28.21 -2.22
N LYS A 270 15.75 27.96 -0.91
CA LYS A 270 17.01 27.43 -0.34
C LYS A 270 17.07 25.91 -0.13
N LEU A 271 16.03 25.16 -0.51
CA LEU A 271 16.02 23.68 -0.40
C LEU A 271 16.88 22.99 -1.48
N PHE A 272 17.22 23.69 -2.57
CA PHE A 272 18.13 23.21 -3.62
C PHE A 272 19.60 23.29 -3.19
N LYS A 273 19.94 22.80 -1.99
CA LYS A 273 21.33 22.39 -1.72
C LYS A 273 21.41 20.89 -2.00
N PRO A 274 21.58 20.46 -3.27
CA PRO A 274 21.55 19.04 -3.65
C PRO A 274 22.52 18.21 -2.82
N LEU A 275 23.65 18.79 -2.42
CA LEU A 275 24.66 18.15 -1.59
C LEU A 275 24.11 17.59 -0.27
N LYS A 276 23.16 18.27 0.40
CA LYS A 276 22.58 17.80 1.68
C LYS A 276 21.60 16.64 1.51
N LEU A 277 21.00 16.50 0.32
CA LEU A 277 20.09 15.40 -0.03
C LEU A 277 20.85 14.19 -0.56
N VAL A 278 21.96 14.43 -1.25
CA VAL A 278 22.81 13.40 -1.83
C VAL A 278 23.75 12.78 -0.78
N LEU A 279 24.20 13.54 0.23
CA LEU A 279 25.13 13.06 1.25
C LEU A 279 24.64 11.79 2.00
N PRO A 280 23.37 11.70 2.46
CA PRO A 280 22.87 10.46 3.08
C PRO A 280 22.88 9.26 2.12
N ILE A 281 22.60 9.49 0.82
CA ILE A 281 22.63 8.43 -0.20
C ILE A 281 24.07 7.95 -0.42
N ILE A 282 25.04 8.88 -0.52
CA ILE A 282 26.46 8.55 -0.61
C ILE A 282 26.90 7.73 0.61
N LEU A 283 26.53 8.15 1.82
CA LEU A 283 26.86 7.42 3.04
C LEU A 283 26.25 6.01 3.07
N ILE A 284 25.03 5.84 2.55
CA ILE A 284 24.39 4.52 2.40
C ILE A 284 25.16 3.66 1.40
N VAL A 285 25.53 4.19 0.24
CA VAL A 285 26.32 3.44 -0.76
C VAL A 285 27.69 3.05 -0.20
N ILE A 286 28.35 3.95 0.54
CA ILE A 286 29.61 3.65 1.24
C ILE A 286 29.41 2.54 2.28
N ALA A 287 28.35 2.60 3.09
CA ALA A 287 28.05 1.54 4.06
C ALA A 287 27.77 0.19 3.36
N MET A 288 27.12 0.20 2.20
CA MET A 288 26.91 -0.99 1.38
C MET A 288 28.20 -1.54 0.79
N LEU A 289 29.14 -0.68 0.35
CA LEU A 289 30.47 -1.11 -0.13
C LEU A 289 31.22 -1.95 0.91
N PHE A 290 31.06 -1.63 2.20
CA PHE A 290 31.72 -2.39 3.27
C PHE A 290 30.94 -3.62 3.73
N THR A 291 29.61 -3.62 3.63
CA THR A 291 28.76 -4.70 4.18
C THR A 291 28.36 -5.74 3.14
N LEU A 292 28.19 -5.35 1.88
CA LEU A 292 27.77 -6.18 0.75
C LEU A 292 28.48 -5.72 -0.55
N PRO A 293 29.81 -5.89 -0.68
CA PRO A 293 30.59 -5.35 -1.80
C PRO A 293 30.14 -5.87 -3.17
N GLU A 294 29.72 -7.13 -3.28
CA GLU A 294 29.23 -7.70 -4.55
C GLU A 294 27.93 -7.03 -5.02
N TYR A 295 27.10 -6.53 -4.09
CA TYR A 295 25.84 -5.86 -4.43
C TYR A 295 26.04 -4.47 -5.00
N THR A 296 27.16 -3.79 -4.72
CA THR A 296 27.37 -2.43 -5.24
C THR A 296 27.57 -2.46 -6.75
N ASP A 297 28.29 -3.45 -7.28
CA ASP A 297 28.45 -3.65 -8.72
C ASP A 297 27.12 -4.01 -9.38
N HIS A 298 26.31 -4.82 -8.71
CA HIS A 298 24.96 -5.15 -9.16
C HIS A 298 24.02 -3.94 -9.17
N ILE A 299 24.14 -3.03 -8.19
CA ILE A 299 23.37 -1.78 -8.14
C ILE A 299 23.77 -0.86 -9.29
N VAL A 300 25.08 -0.69 -9.54
CA VAL A 300 25.58 0.14 -10.64
C VAL A 300 25.07 -0.38 -11.98
N LYS A 301 25.26 -1.68 -12.27
CA LYS A 301 24.78 -2.29 -13.51
C LYS A 301 23.26 -2.19 -13.66
N THR A 302 22.52 -2.33 -12.55
CA THR A 302 21.07 -2.14 -12.56
C THR A 302 20.68 -0.69 -12.87
N GLY A 303 21.43 0.28 -12.36
CA GLY A 303 21.27 1.70 -12.63
C GLY A 303 21.53 2.03 -14.09
N GLU A 304 22.62 1.51 -14.66
CA GLU A 304 22.96 1.65 -16.08
C GLU A 304 21.87 1.08 -16.99
N ASP A 305 21.42 -0.15 -16.73
CA ASP A 305 20.32 -0.76 -17.49
C ASP A 305 19.04 0.10 -17.41
N THR A 306 18.73 0.63 -16.23
CA THR A 306 17.53 1.44 -16.01
C THR A 306 17.64 2.75 -16.79
N PHE A 307 18.81 3.37 -16.79
CA PHE A 307 19.07 4.59 -17.55
C PHE A 307 18.98 4.33 -19.06
N SER A 308 19.62 3.27 -19.56
CA SER A 308 19.54 2.86 -20.97
C SER A 308 18.09 2.77 -21.44
N ILE A 309 17.27 1.96 -20.75
CA ILE A 309 15.86 1.76 -21.13
C ILE A 309 15.07 3.07 -21.13
N LEU A 310 15.30 3.96 -20.16
CA LEU A 310 14.59 5.24 -20.07
C LEU A 310 14.92 6.19 -21.24
N PHE A 311 16.13 6.11 -21.81
CA PHE A 311 16.60 7.04 -22.84
C PHE A 311 16.58 6.46 -24.26
N THR A 312 16.81 5.16 -24.41
CA THR A 312 16.91 4.49 -25.72
C THR A 312 15.74 3.55 -26.00
N GLY A 313 14.96 3.14 -24.99
CA GLY A 313 13.93 2.11 -25.13
C GLY A 313 14.49 0.69 -25.20
N GLU A 314 15.81 0.54 -25.12
CA GLU A 314 16.55 -0.73 -25.19
C GLU A 314 17.30 -0.97 -23.88
N ASP A 315 17.43 -2.24 -23.50
CA ASP A 315 18.35 -2.60 -22.42
C ASP A 315 19.82 -2.39 -22.84
N ALA A 316 20.75 -2.50 -21.89
CA ALA A 316 22.17 -2.31 -22.16
C ALA A 316 22.75 -3.37 -23.16
N GLY A 317 21.97 -4.40 -23.50
CA GLY A 317 22.30 -5.41 -24.51
C GLY A 317 21.70 -5.13 -25.89
N GLY A 318 21.00 -4.00 -26.09
CA GLY A 318 20.36 -3.64 -27.37
C GLY A 318 19.06 -4.40 -27.64
N VAL A 319 18.46 -5.02 -26.63
CA VAL A 319 17.16 -5.69 -26.77
C VAL A 319 16.06 -4.70 -26.40
N GLU A 320 15.19 -4.43 -27.36
CA GLU A 320 14.04 -3.53 -27.18
C GLU A 320 12.95 -4.22 -26.34
N GLU A 321 12.40 -3.51 -25.36
CA GLU A 321 11.44 -4.04 -24.39
C GLU A 321 10.09 -4.43 -25.06
N TYR A 322 9.64 -5.69 -24.92
CA TYR A 322 8.41 -6.19 -25.56
C TYR A 322 7.15 -5.38 -25.17
N ARG A 323 7.13 -4.78 -23.98
CA ARG A 323 6.05 -3.90 -23.52
C ARG A 323 5.89 -2.66 -24.38
N VAL A 324 7.02 -2.11 -24.84
CA VAL A 324 7.05 -0.92 -25.71
C VAL A 324 6.61 -1.30 -27.12
N LYS A 325 7.02 -2.47 -27.61
CA LYS A 325 6.58 -3.01 -28.91
C LYS A 325 5.13 -3.46 -28.94
N GLY A 326 4.57 -3.81 -27.77
CA GLY A 326 3.22 -4.36 -27.68
C GLY A 326 3.08 -5.72 -28.37
N THR A 327 4.17 -6.49 -28.43
CA THR A 327 4.30 -7.81 -29.06
C THR A 327 4.30 -8.92 -28.00
N GLY A 328 4.34 -10.19 -28.44
CA GLY A 328 4.34 -11.35 -27.55
C GLY A 328 3.00 -11.48 -26.80
N ASP A 329 3.05 -11.63 -25.48
CA ASP A 329 1.86 -11.88 -24.67
C ASP A 329 0.84 -10.72 -24.70
N LEU A 330 1.29 -9.50 -25.03
CA LEU A 330 0.40 -8.34 -25.19
C LEU A 330 -0.52 -8.44 -26.41
N GLU A 331 -0.16 -9.21 -27.44
CA GLU A 331 -1.07 -9.50 -28.57
C GLU A 331 -2.24 -10.37 -28.11
N ILE A 332 -1.96 -11.34 -27.23
CA ILE A 332 -2.98 -12.19 -26.61
C ILE A 332 -3.95 -11.31 -25.80
N VAL A 333 -3.43 -10.37 -25.02
CA VAL A 333 -4.24 -9.42 -24.24
C VAL A 333 -5.17 -8.60 -25.13
N LYS A 334 -4.66 -8.03 -26.23
CA LYS A 334 -5.46 -7.23 -27.16
C LYS A 334 -6.63 -8.02 -27.75
N ASN A 335 -6.38 -9.26 -28.17
CA ASN A 335 -7.41 -10.13 -28.73
C ASN A 335 -8.50 -10.43 -27.67
N LEU A 336 -8.08 -10.79 -26.45
CA LEU A 336 -9.02 -11.09 -25.35
C LEU A 336 -9.82 -9.86 -24.89
N ILE A 337 -9.27 -8.65 -25.01
CA ILE A 337 -10.01 -7.40 -24.81
C ILE A 337 -11.04 -7.20 -25.93
N GLY A 338 -10.64 -7.41 -27.19
CA GLY A 338 -11.53 -7.29 -28.35
C GLY A 338 -12.78 -8.17 -28.23
N ASP A 339 -12.59 -9.41 -27.79
CA ASP A 339 -13.66 -10.39 -27.61
C ASP A 339 -14.65 -10.03 -26.48
N ASN A 340 -14.24 -9.18 -25.53
CA ASN A 340 -15.01 -8.90 -24.31
C ASN A 340 -14.93 -7.43 -23.86
N LEU A 341 -15.08 -6.52 -24.81
CA LEU A 341 -14.77 -5.10 -24.61
C LEU A 341 -15.58 -4.43 -23.48
N PHE A 342 -16.87 -4.75 -23.34
CA PHE A 342 -17.76 -4.00 -22.45
C PHE A 342 -17.63 -4.38 -20.97
N PHE A 343 -17.51 -5.67 -20.67
CA PHE A 343 -17.51 -6.20 -19.30
C PHE A 343 -16.21 -6.91 -18.91
N GLY A 344 -15.25 -6.98 -19.82
CA GLY A 344 -13.96 -7.62 -19.59
C GLY A 344 -14.07 -9.13 -19.52
N ASN A 345 -13.02 -9.76 -19.02
CA ASN A 345 -12.88 -11.20 -19.10
C ASN A 345 -13.45 -11.96 -17.91
N GLY A 346 -13.68 -11.30 -16.78
CA GLY A 346 -14.10 -11.96 -15.53
C GLY A 346 -13.04 -12.94 -15.00
N PHE A 347 -11.86 -12.95 -15.59
CA PHE A 347 -10.76 -13.81 -15.19
C PHE A 347 -10.15 -13.22 -13.93
N SER A 348 -10.16 -13.98 -12.85
CA SER A 348 -9.37 -13.68 -11.66
C SER A 348 -8.21 -14.65 -11.67
N HIS A 349 -6.98 -14.14 -11.72
CA HIS A 349 -5.80 -14.99 -11.54
C HIS A 349 -5.94 -15.68 -10.18
N ILE A 350 -6.11 -16.99 -10.22
CA ILE A 350 -6.08 -17.81 -9.03
C ILE A 350 -4.61 -18.19 -8.87
N ASP A 351 -3.91 -17.44 -8.03
CA ASP A 351 -2.47 -17.63 -7.89
C ASP A 351 -2.08 -19.06 -7.50
N TRP A 352 -1.05 -19.52 -8.21
CA TRP A 352 -0.28 -20.74 -8.02
C TRP A 352 0.52 -20.67 -6.71
N GLY A 353 -0.11 -21.14 -5.64
CA GLY A 353 0.55 -21.59 -4.43
C GLY A 353 -0.14 -22.88 -3.99
N ASN A 354 0.65 -23.91 -3.70
CA ASN A 354 0.28 -25.32 -3.51
C ASN A 354 -0.69 -25.66 -2.36
N GLU A 355 -1.79 -24.93 -2.17
CA GLU A 355 -2.72 -25.26 -1.08
C GLU A 355 -4.17 -25.47 -1.50
N ASN A 356 -4.60 -25.12 -2.72
CA ASN A 356 -6.00 -25.41 -3.11
C ASN A 356 -6.25 -25.82 -4.58
N GLY A 357 -5.25 -25.95 -5.45
CA GLY A 357 -5.39 -26.66 -6.74
C GLY A 357 -6.49 -26.18 -7.71
N ILE A 358 -7.12 -25.02 -7.50
CA ILE A 358 -8.15 -24.50 -8.40
C ILE A 358 -7.44 -23.66 -9.47
N THR A 359 -6.87 -24.28 -10.49
CA THR A 359 -6.51 -23.55 -11.72
C THR A 359 -7.80 -23.11 -12.40
N SER A 360 -7.87 -21.87 -12.90
CA SER A 360 -8.98 -21.51 -13.79
C SER A 360 -8.96 -22.46 -14.98
N THR A 361 -10.13 -22.95 -15.39
CA THR A 361 -10.26 -23.91 -16.50
C THR A 361 -9.81 -23.32 -17.85
N ARG A 362 -9.58 -22.00 -17.89
CA ARG A 362 -9.22 -21.22 -19.08
C ARG A 362 -7.73 -21.29 -19.44
N GLY A 363 -6.92 -21.94 -18.59
CA GLY A 363 -5.55 -22.39 -18.90
C GLY A 363 -4.47 -21.31 -18.94
N ASP A 364 -3.25 -21.73 -19.24
CA ASP A 364 -2.02 -20.93 -19.18
C ASP A 364 -2.08 -19.66 -20.04
N LYS A 365 -2.81 -19.69 -21.16
CA LYS A 365 -2.97 -18.53 -22.05
C LYS A 365 -3.61 -17.33 -21.34
N PHE A 366 -4.59 -17.55 -20.47
CA PHE A 366 -5.21 -16.47 -19.69
C PHE A 366 -4.33 -16.01 -18.53
N ALA A 367 -3.56 -16.91 -17.92
CA ALA A 367 -2.60 -16.57 -16.88
C ALA A 367 -1.49 -15.66 -17.42
N VAL A 368 -0.87 -16.06 -18.54
CA VAL A 368 0.12 -15.26 -19.25
C VAL A 368 -0.44 -13.90 -19.70
N ALA A 369 -1.67 -13.88 -20.22
CA ALA A 369 -2.34 -12.63 -20.59
C ALA A 369 -2.63 -11.73 -19.38
N TRP A 370 -3.00 -12.30 -18.23
CA TRP A 370 -3.21 -11.55 -16.99
C TRP A 370 -1.91 -10.85 -16.55
N ASP A 371 -0.82 -11.60 -16.47
CA ASP A 371 0.49 -11.08 -16.08
C ASP A 371 0.96 -9.99 -17.03
N ALA A 372 0.82 -10.20 -18.34
CA ALA A 372 1.15 -9.19 -19.34
C ALA A 372 0.25 -7.95 -19.25
N ALA A 373 -1.04 -8.13 -18.98
CA ALA A 373 -1.98 -7.03 -18.85
C ALA A 373 -1.66 -6.15 -17.62
N GLU A 374 -1.26 -6.73 -16.49
CA GLU A 374 -0.86 -6.00 -15.26
C GLU A 374 0.29 -5.00 -15.48
N GLU A 375 1.09 -5.21 -16.52
CA GLU A 375 2.21 -4.34 -16.84
C GLU A 375 1.78 -3.06 -17.56
N VAL A 376 0.57 -3.04 -18.13
CA VAL A 376 0.01 -1.90 -18.86
C VAL A 376 -1.38 -1.55 -18.28
N PRO A 377 -1.54 -0.43 -17.54
CA PRO A 377 -2.74 -0.13 -16.74
C PRO A 377 -4.06 -0.23 -17.47
N ILE A 378 -4.10 0.36 -18.66
CA ILE A 378 -5.31 0.43 -19.46
C ILE A 378 -5.66 -0.95 -20.01
N TYR A 379 -4.65 -1.76 -20.33
CA TYR A 379 -4.87 -3.14 -20.74
C TYR A 379 -5.36 -3.98 -19.58
N PHE A 380 -4.76 -3.89 -18.39
CA PHE A 380 -5.28 -4.57 -17.21
C PHE A 380 -6.74 -4.21 -16.95
N SER A 381 -7.06 -2.91 -16.95
CA SER A 381 -8.41 -2.45 -16.61
C SER A 381 -9.46 -2.91 -17.62
N LEU A 382 -9.15 -2.82 -18.92
CA LEU A 382 -10.03 -3.30 -19.99
C LEU A 382 -10.12 -4.83 -20.03
N PHE A 383 -8.99 -5.51 -19.85
CA PHE A 383 -8.90 -6.97 -19.84
C PHE A 383 -9.70 -7.56 -18.68
N ALA A 384 -9.50 -7.06 -17.47
CA ALA A 384 -10.19 -7.53 -16.28
C ALA A 384 -11.66 -7.10 -16.29
N TYR A 385 -11.92 -5.80 -16.45
CA TYR A 385 -13.22 -5.21 -16.13
C TYR A 385 -13.99 -4.62 -17.31
N GLY A 386 -13.39 -4.51 -18.49
CA GLY A 386 -14.01 -3.86 -19.66
C GLY A 386 -14.29 -2.36 -19.47
N ILE A 387 -14.91 -1.76 -20.48
CA ILE A 387 -15.24 -0.32 -20.49
C ILE A 387 -16.11 0.06 -19.28
N ALA A 388 -17.10 -0.76 -18.93
CA ALA A 388 -18.00 -0.45 -17.82
C ALA A 388 -17.26 -0.30 -16.49
N GLY A 389 -16.38 -1.26 -16.17
CA GLY A 389 -15.56 -1.17 -14.96
C GLY A 389 -14.51 -0.07 -15.01
N VAL A 390 -13.90 0.19 -16.17
CA VAL A 390 -12.96 1.31 -16.36
C VAL A 390 -13.62 2.65 -16.02
N ILE A 391 -14.87 2.87 -16.45
CA ILE A 391 -15.62 4.09 -16.14
C ILE A 391 -15.83 4.22 -14.62
N LEU A 392 -16.22 3.14 -13.93
CA LEU A 392 -16.42 3.16 -12.47
C LEU A 392 -15.11 3.46 -11.72
N ILE A 393 -14.01 2.84 -12.12
CA ILE A 393 -12.67 3.09 -11.56
C ILE A 393 -12.24 4.54 -11.82
N ALA A 394 -12.45 5.05 -13.03
CA ALA A 394 -12.12 6.43 -13.38
C ALA A 394 -12.85 7.43 -12.48
N LEU A 395 -14.12 7.18 -12.13
CA LEU A 395 -14.86 8.02 -11.19
C LEU A 395 -14.22 8.02 -9.80
N LEU A 396 -13.77 6.87 -9.28
CA LEU A 396 -13.03 6.80 -8.02
C LEU A 396 -11.74 7.63 -8.07
N TYR A 397 -11.01 7.60 -9.20
CA TYR A 397 -9.82 8.44 -9.39
C TYR A 397 -10.16 9.94 -9.46
N VAL A 398 -11.28 10.33 -10.07
CA VAL A 398 -11.73 11.73 -10.07
C VAL A 398 -11.97 12.21 -8.63
N PHE A 399 -12.59 11.41 -7.78
CA PHE A 399 -12.73 11.74 -6.36
C PHE A 399 -11.39 11.87 -5.65
N LEU A 400 -10.44 10.97 -5.90
CA LEU A 400 -9.11 10.99 -5.30
C LEU A 400 -8.31 12.24 -5.69
N ILE A 401 -8.38 12.63 -6.97
CA ILE A 401 -7.76 13.84 -7.49
C ILE A 401 -8.42 15.08 -6.87
N LYS A 402 -9.75 15.11 -6.80
CA LYS A 402 -10.51 16.20 -6.17
C LYS A 402 -10.16 16.36 -4.69
N LEU A 403 -10.07 15.25 -3.95
CA LEU A 403 -9.63 15.23 -2.56
C LEU A 403 -8.22 15.82 -2.43
N SER A 404 -7.29 15.38 -3.27
CA SER A 404 -5.90 15.87 -3.28
C SER A 404 -5.79 17.37 -3.53
N PHE A 405 -6.47 17.91 -4.55
CA PHE A 405 -6.46 19.34 -4.82
C PHE A 405 -7.07 20.16 -3.68
N ASN A 406 -8.18 19.68 -3.12
CA ASN A 406 -8.85 20.36 -2.02
C ASN A 406 -7.99 20.35 -0.74
N LEU A 407 -7.34 19.24 -0.45
CA LEU A 407 -6.40 19.11 0.67
C LEU A 407 -5.19 20.03 0.47
N LEU A 408 -4.57 20.00 -0.71
CA LEU A 408 -3.44 20.87 -1.05
C LEU A 408 -3.77 22.36 -0.85
N LYS A 409 -4.93 22.80 -1.37
CA LYS A 409 -5.42 24.18 -1.20
C LYS A 409 -5.56 24.54 0.28
N LYS A 410 -6.14 23.66 1.09
CA LYS A 410 -6.36 23.88 2.53
C LYS A 410 -5.04 23.93 3.32
N ILE A 411 -4.10 23.04 3.03
CA ILE A 411 -2.77 23.07 3.68
C ILE A 411 -2.10 24.41 3.44
N LYS A 412 -2.11 24.87 2.18
CA LYS A 412 -1.52 26.15 1.79
C LYS A 412 -2.17 27.34 2.49
N MET A 413 -3.50 27.37 2.58
CA MET A 413 -4.24 28.45 3.25
C MET A 413 -4.00 28.51 4.76
N HIS A 414 -3.79 27.37 5.42
CA HIS A 414 -3.74 27.28 6.89
C HIS A 414 -2.41 26.77 7.42
N TYR A 415 -1.34 27.09 6.70
CA TYR A 415 0.00 26.60 6.95
C TYR A 415 0.46 26.75 8.42
N ALA A 416 0.33 27.95 8.99
CA ALA A 416 0.79 28.24 10.35
C ALA A 416 0.08 27.44 11.44
N ILE A 417 -1.20 27.06 11.21
CA ILE A 417 -1.97 26.22 12.13
C ILE A 417 -1.51 24.77 11.99
N ASN A 418 -1.34 24.29 10.76
CA ASN A 418 -0.92 22.92 10.48
C ASN A 418 0.49 22.59 11.02
N LEU A 419 1.38 23.58 11.13
CA LEU A 419 2.69 23.41 11.78
C LEU A 419 2.60 23.01 13.26
N LYS A 420 1.51 23.37 13.96
CA LYS A 420 1.30 22.99 15.35
C LYS A 420 0.89 21.52 15.50
N GLU A 421 0.39 20.91 14.42
CA GLU A 421 0.01 19.50 14.36
C GLU A 421 0.90 18.74 13.35
N PRO A 422 2.14 18.42 13.72
CA PRO A 422 3.16 17.96 12.77
C PRO A 422 2.77 16.65 12.06
N LEU A 423 1.99 15.78 12.71
CA LEU A 423 1.52 14.54 12.09
C LEU A 423 0.46 14.77 11.01
N ILE A 424 -0.46 15.73 11.19
CA ILE A 424 -1.40 16.09 10.12
C ILE A 424 -0.62 16.55 8.90
N LEU A 425 0.34 17.45 9.11
CA LEU A 425 1.13 18.01 8.02
C LEU A 425 1.97 16.93 7.32
N LEU A 426 2.65 16.09 8.11
CA LEU A 426 3.46 14.98 7.63
C LEU A 426 2.65 14.02 6.77
N PHE A 427 1.52 13.52 7.30
CA PHE A 427 0.67 12.57 6.61
C PHE A 427 -0.09 13.20 5.43
N SER A 428 -0.38 14.51 5.46
CA SER A 428 -0.98 15.18 4.32
C SER A 428 -0.03 15.28 3.14
N ILE A 429 1.24 15.62 3.38
CA ILE A 429 2.26 15.64 2.32
C ILE A 429 2.55 14.21 1.84
N TYR A 430 2.56 13.23 2.74
CA TYR A 430 2.68 11.81 2.38
C TYR A 430 1.52 11.37 1.48
N PHE A 431 0.28 11.71 1.82
CA PHE A 431 -0.89 11.40 1.01
C PHE A 431 -0.79 12.05 -0.38
N LEU A 432 -0.51 13.36 -0.43
CA LEU A 432 -0.39 14.11 -1.69
C LEU A 432 0.73 13.56 -2.58
N SER A 433 1.90 13.24 -2.00
CA SER A 433 3.01 12.66 -2.75
C SER A 433 2.71 11.24 -3.23
N SER A 434 2.02 10.43 -2.43
CA SER A 434 1.60 9.07 -2.82
C SER A 434 0.57 9.09 -3.95
N VAL A 435 -0.41 10.00 -3.90
CA VAL A 435 -1.37 10.17 -5.01
C VAL A 435 -0.66 10.68 -6.26
N ALA A 436 0.23 11.67 -6.15
CA ALA A 436 0.99 12.15 -7.31
C ALA A 436 1.86 11.04 -7.91
N LYS A 437 2.46 10.19 -7.08
CA LYS A 437 3.25 9.02 -7.50
C LYS A 437 2.41 8.02 -8.28
N MET A 438 1.19 7.74 -7.83
CA MET A 438 0.25 6.85 -8.52
C MET A 438 -0.06 7.31 -9.95
N PHE A 439 -0.11 8.62 -10.20
CA PHE A 439 -0.32 9.20 -11.54
C PHE A 439 0.96 9.54 -12.30
N THR A 440 2.14 9.13 -11.82
CA THR A 440 3.44 9.43 -12.46
C THR A 440 4.34 8.21 -12.57
N SER A 441 5.04 7.80 -11.50
CA SER A 441 5.99 6.68 -11.54
C SER A 441 5.33 5.31 -11.37
N ASN A 442 4.12 5.27 -10.78
CA ASN A 442 3.36 4.05 -10.52
C ASN A 442 2.11 3.91 -11.39
N LEU A 443 2.15 4.46 -12.61
CA LEU A 443 1.03 4.36 -13.55
C LEU A 443 0.57 2.92 -13.74
N TYR A 444 1.50 1.94 -13.84
CA TYR A 444 1.22 0.50 -13.97
C TYR A 444 0.22 -0.04 -12.92
N GLN A 445 0.20 0.52 -11.71
CA GLN A 445 -0.70 0.10 -10.63
C GLN A 445 -2.10 0.73 -10.71
N LEU A 446 -2.35 1.69 -11.61
CA LEU A 446 -3.66 2.34 -11.72
C LEU A 446 -4.77 1.34 -12.09
N GLY A 447 -4.48 0.32 -12.88
CA GLY A 447 -5.50 -0.68 -13.21
C GLY A 447 -5.89 -1.56 -12.02
N SER A 448 -4.96 -1.76 -11.08
CA SER A 448 -5.11 -2.74 -10.01
C SER A 448 -5.31 -2.11 -8.62
N ALA A 449 -5.21 -0.79 -8.45
CA ALA A 449 -5.28 -0.14 -7.12
C ALA A 449 -6.62 -0.41 -6.38
N PHE A 450 -7.72 -0.53 -7.12
CA PHE A 450 -9.04 -0.89 -6.59
C PHE A 450 -9.39 -2.37 -6.77
N PHE A 451 -8.47 -3.18 -7.32
CA PHE A 451 -8.62 -4.64 -7.39
C PHE A 451 -8.45 -5.25 -5.98
N ALA A 452 -9.04 -6.43 -5.76
CA ALA A 452 -9.11 -7.06 -4.44
C ALA A 452 -7.75 -7.18 -3.71
N THR A 453 -6.67 -7.47 -4.44
CA THR A 453 -5.31 -7.65 -3.87
C THR A 453 -4.68 -6.36 -3.35
N ASN A 454 -4.99 -5.21 -3.97
CA ASN A 454 -4.39 -3.91 -3.61
C ASN A 454 -5.37 -2.97 -2.90
N LEU A 455 -6.67 -3.30 -2.87
CA LEU A 455 -7.67 -2.41 -2.30
C LEU A 455 -7.39 -2.10 -0.82
N SER A 456 -6.90 -3.07 -0.04
CA SER A 456 -6.62 -2.84 1.39
C SER A 456 -5.53 -1.79 1.62
N SER A 457 -4.41 -1.81 0.89
CA SER A 457 -3.34 -0.81 1.04
C SER A 457 -3.79 0.55 0.54
N THR A 458 -4.48 0.57 -0.60
CA THR A 458 -5.12 1.77 -1.16
C THR A 458 -6.15 2.37 -0.19
N ALA A 459 -6.94 1.54 0.47
CA ALA A 459 -7.94 1.94 1.46
C ALA A 459 -7.33 2.62 2.69
N VAL A 460 -6.16 2.17 3.17
CA VAL A 460 -5.43 2.85 4.25
C VAL A 460 -5.03 4.25 3.83
N LEU A 461 -4.37 4.37 2.67
CA LEU A 461 -3.91 5.66 2.15
C LEU A 461 -5.07 6.65 1.95
N ILE A 462 -6.13 6.19 1.28
CA ILE A 462 -7.30 7.02 0.97
C ILE A 462 -8.07 7.37 2.25
N GLY A 463 -8.28 6.42 3.16
CA GLY A 463 -8.95 6.65 4.45
C GLY A 463 -8.25 7.73 5.28
N ILE A 464 -6.91 7.69 5.35
CA ILE A 464 -6.10 8.75 5.98
C ILE A 464 -6.29 10.08 5.26
N GLY A 465 -6.25 10.10 3.92
CA GLY A 465 -6.46 11.31 3.12
C GLY A 465 -7.79 12.01 3.39
N PHE A 466 -8.90 11.24 3.41
CA PHE A 466 -10.22 11.77 3.75
C PHE A 466 -10.28 12.29 5.19
N ALA A 467 -9.68 11.58 6.14
CA ALA A 467 -9.65 12.00 7.54
C ALA A 467 -8.84 13.30 7.72
N LEU A 468 -7.70 13.44 7.05
CA LEU A 468 -6.89 14.67 7.07
C LEU A 468 -7.63 15.85 6.48
N TYR A 469 -8.27 15.66 5.31
CA TYR A 469 -9.10 16.69 4.69
C TYR A 469 -10.23 17.14 5.62
N SER A 470 -10.91 16.19 6.24
CA SER A 470 -12.00 16.43 7.18
C SER A 470 -11.53 17.12 8.45
N LYS A 471 -10.43 16.67 9.05
CA LYS A 471 -9.88 17.27 10.27
C LYS A 471 -9.50 18.73 10.04
N ILE A 472 -8.76 19.01 8.96
CA ILE A 472 -8.44 20.40 8.56
C ILE A 472 -9.73 21.17 8.25
N PHE A 473 -10.78 20.57 7.70
CA PHE A 473 -12.07 21.24 7.48
C PHE A 473 -12.81 21.56 8.79
N PHE A 474 -12.95 20.60 9.70
CA PHE A 474 -13.70 20.77 10.94
C PHE A 474 -13.00 21.69 11.93
N ASP A 475 -11.67 21.63 12.03
CA ASP A 475 -10.90 22.55 12.88
C ASP A 475 -11.02 24.00 12.40
N LEU A 476 -11.26 24.22 11.09
CA LEU A 476 -11.57 25.55 10.55
C LEU A 476 -12.98 26.00 10.88
N VAL A 477 -13.97 25.11 10.77
CA VAL A 477 -15.36 25.45 11.12
C VAL A 477 -15.47 25.71 12.63
N GLN A 478 -14.80 24.93 13.47
CA GLN A 478 -14.73 25.16 14.92
C GLN A 478 -13.85 26.36 15.29
N GLY A 479 -12.76 26.64 14.56
CA GLY A 479 -12.00 27.87 14.71
C GLY A 479 -12.82 29.13 14.42
N ILE A 480 -13.76 29.04 13.48
CA ILE A 480 -14.76 30.09 13.19
C ILE A 480 -15.92 30.07 14.20
N GLN A 481 -16.30 28.89 14.71
CA GLN A 481 -17.39 28.69 15.66
C GLN A 481 -16.99 28.68 17.13
N ASN A 482 -15.73 28.93 17.50
CA ASN A 482 -15.26 28.98 18.89
C ASN A 482 -15.76 30.21 19.70
N ASN A 483 -16.95 30.68 19.35
CA ASN A 483 -17.95 31.16 20.29
C ASN A 483 -18.82 30.04 20.92
N ILE A 484 -18.71 28.77 20.52
CA ILE A 484 -19.52 27.65 21.07
C ILE A 484 -18.69 26.35 21.08
N ARG A 485 -18.28 25.94 22.30
CA ARG A 485 -17.53 24.71 22.62
C ARG A 485 -18.29 23.45 22.23
N TYR A 486 -17.64 22.54 21.51
CA TYR A 486 -17.92 21.10 21.60
C TYR A 486 -16.63 20.36 21.95
N SER A 487 -16.60 19.77 23.14
CA SER A 487 -15.54 18.91 23.63
C SER A 487 -15.80 17.49 23.12
N PHE A 488 -14.83 16.93 22.40
CA PHE A 488 -14.65 15.48 22.36
C PHE A 488 -13.90 15.08 23.64
N LYS A 489 -14.54 14.29 24.49
CA LYS A 489 -13.92 13.58 25.61
C LYS A 489 -13.80 12.12 25.25
#